data_AF-A0AAE3N1J1-F1
#
_entry.id   AF-A0AAE3N1J1-F1
#
_cell.length_a   1.000
_cell.length_b   1.000
_cell.length_c   1.000
_cell.angle_alpha   90.00
_cell.angle_beta   90.00
_cell.angle_gamma   90.00
#
_symmetry.space_group_name_H-M   'P 1'
#
loop_
_entity.id
_entity.type
_entity.pdbx_description
1 polymer ?
#
loop_
_entity_poly.entity_id
_entity_poly.type
_entity_poly.pdbx_seq_one_letter_code
_entity_poly.pdbx_strand_id
1 'polypeptide(L)'
;MIFDPPLIAATLVRRYKRFLFDAVLEDGTPITGFCPNTGSMRGLTEPGSRIWLSQHDEGPARKYRYRFELIEVGGIVAGINSGMANRFAEEALVAGLVPGLEGYDILRREQKYGRQSRIDFLLSGNGLPDAYVEVKNVHFIRSAGLAEFPDTATARGARHLKELGDMVEAGHRAVMLYLIQRPDCDRFAVAGDLDPVYAAAYDRALSRGVEVRAVKCAITPREIRAEATVAMDDRARSG
;
A
#
# COMPACT_ATOMS: atom_id res chain seq x y z
N MET A 1 8.89 6.78 9.15
CA MET A 1 8.21 6.57 10.46
C MET A 1 9.03 5.65 11.36
N ILE A 2 9.40 6.13 12.55
CA ILE A 2 9.98 5.30 13.62
C ILE A 2 8.84 4.69 14.45
N PHE A 3 8.98 3.42 14.85
CA PHE A 3 8.08 2.79 15.80
C PHE A 3 8.49 3.19 17.22
N ASP A 4 7.70 4.06 17.82
CA ASP A 4 7.86 4.50 19.20
C ASP A 4 6.48 4.43 19.91
N PRO A 5 6.30 3.54 20.90
CA PRO A 5 7.30 2.58 21.41
C PRO A 5 7.70 1.50 20.40
N PRO A 6 8.83 0.80 20.61
CA PRO A 6 9.27 -0.30 19.76
C PRO A 6 8.22 -1.39 19.60
N LEU A 7 8.22 -2.07 18.45
CA LEU A 7 7.30 -3.17 18.20
C LEU A 7 7.62 -4.39 19.06
N ILE A 8 6.56 -5.11 19.42
CA ILE A 8 6.61 -6.36 20.18
C ILE A 8 6.61 -7.53 19.20
N ALA A 9 7.60 -8.41 19.30
CA ALA A 9 7.66 -9.62 18.50
C ALA A 9 6.68 -10.70 19.02
N ALA A 10 6.12 -11.48 18.09
CA ALA A 10 5.25 -12.60 18.39
C ALA A 10 5.32 -13.64 17.27
N THR A 11 4.73 -14.81 17.50
CA THR A 11 4.55 -15.86 16.50
C THR A 11 3.08 -15.92 16.09
N LEU A 12 2.81 -15.78 14.79
CA LEU A 12 1.45 -15.85 14.25
C LEU A 12 0.88 -17.27 14.42
N VAL A 13 -0.31 -17.40 15.01
CA VAL A 13 -1.05 -18.66 15.03
C VAL A 13 -1.97 -18.73 13.82
N ARG A 14 -2.75 -17.68 13.58
CA ARG A 14 -3.65 -17.56 12.41
C ARG A 14 -4.18 -16.15 12.25
N ARG A 15 -4.54 -15.78 11.02
CA ARG A 15 -5.39 -14.61 10.71
C ARG A 15 -6.79 -15.09 10.30
N TYR A 16 -7.83 -14.42 10.78
CA TYR A 16 -9.22 -14.80 10.50
C TYR A 16 -10.14 -13.58 10.50
N LYS A 17 -11.32 -13.75 9.92
CA LYS A 17 -12.33 -12.67 9.75
C LYS A 17 -11.76 -11.40 9.10
N ARG A 18 -10.63 -11.49 8.38
CA ARG A 18 -9.83 -10.39 7.79
C ARG A 18 -9.15 -9.45 8.79
N PHE A 19 -9.83 -9.07 9.86
CA PHE A 19 -9.38 -8.05 10.81
C PHE A 19 -8.87 -8.59 12.15
N LEU A 20 -8.85 -9.91 12.36
CA LEU A 20 -8.33 -10.52 13.59
C LEU A 20 -7.16 -11.44 13.31
N PHE A 21 -6.28 -11.56 14.29
CA PHE A 21 -5.25 -12.59 14.34
C PHE A 21 -5.10 -13.09 15.77
N ASP A 22 -4.72 -14.35 15.90
CA ASP A 22 -4.23 -14.94 17.14
C ASP A 22 -2.72 -15.12 17.00
N ALA A 23 -1.97 -14.86 18.08
CA ALA A 23 -0.52 -14.99 18.14
C ALA A 23 -0.06 -15.40 19.54
N VAL A 24 1.21 -15.79 19.65
CA VAL A 24 1.88 -16.08 20.92
C VAL A 24 3.06 -15.12 21.09
N LEU A 25 3.08 -14.34 22.17
CA LEU A 25 4.20 -13.46 22.51
C LEU A 25 5.46 -14.26 22.85
N GLU A 26 6.63 -13.62 22.89
CA GLU A 26 7.90 -14.29 23.21
C GLU A 26 7.92 -14.92 24.62
N ASP A 27 7.11 -14.42 25.55
CA ASP A 27 6.94 -14.98 26.91
C ASP A 27 5.96 -16.17 26.98
N GLY A 28 5.39 -16.58 25.84
CA GLY A 28 4.41 -17.66 25.74
C GLY A 28 2.96 -17.22 25.92
N THR A 29 2.69 -15.94 26.18
CA THR A 29 1.32 -15.44 26.37
C THR A 29 0.53 -15.48 25.05
N PRO A 30 -0.62 -16.18 24.98
CA PRO A 30 -1.50 -16.13 23.83
C PRO A 30 -2.28 -14.81 23.80
N ILE A 31 -2.37 -14.19 22.62
CA ILE A 31 -3.07 -12.93 22.41
C ILE A 31 -3.95 -12.98 21.17
N THR A 32 -5.01 -12.18 21.18
CA THR A 32 -5.79 -11.83 19.99
C THR A 32 -5.60 -10.34 19.71
N GLY A 33 -5.31 -9.99 18.46
CA GLY A 33 -5.10 -8.61 18.03
C GLY A 33 -5.88 -8.22 16.78
N PHE A 34 -5.75 -6.95 16.42
CA PHE A 34 -6.35 -6.36 15.21
C PHE A 34 -5.38 -6.39 14.03
N CYS A 35 -5.85 -6.87 12.88
CA CYS A 35 -5.13 -6.80 11.62
C CYS A 35 -5.63 -5.59 10.79
N PRO A 36 -4.81 -4.53 10.59
CA PRO A 36 -5.18 -3.30 9.89
C PRO A 36 -5.11 -3.43 8.35
N ASN A 37 -5.39 -4.63 7.84
CA ASN A 37 -5.44 -4.92 6.42
C ASN A 37 -6.66 -5.81 6.16
N THR A 38 -7.58 -5.34 5.32
CA THR A 38 -8.81 -6.05 4.97
C THR A 38 -8.70 -6.82 3.65
N GLY A 39 -7.57 -6.67 2.95
CA GLY A 39 -7.20 -7.41 1.74
C GLY A 39 -6.88 -8.87 2.02
N SER A 40 -6.54 -9.61 0.98
CA SER A 40 -6.31 -11.05 1.11
C SER A 40 -5.07 -11.34 1.97
N MET A 41 -4.06 -10.47 1.91
CA MET A 41 -2.71 -10.71 2.47
C MET A 41 -2.15 -12.06 1.99
N ARG A 42 -2.43 -12.42 0.73
CA ARG A 42 -1.97 -13.67 0.13
C ARG A 42 -0.44 -13.75 0.25
N GLY A 43 0.04 -14.86 0.82
CA GLY A 43 1.46 -15.09 1.09
C GLY A 43 2.00 -14.44 2.39
N LEU A 44 1.15 -13.77 3.19
CA LEU A 44 1.55 -13.03 4.40
C LEU A 44 0.72 -13.42 5.63
N THR A 45 0.23 -14.66 5.70
CA THR A 45 -0.62 -15.15 6.79
C THR A 45 -0.26 -16.55 7.27
N GLU A 46 0.95 -17.02 6.97
CA GLU A 46 1.38 -18.40 7.28
C GLU A 46 1.52 -18.60 8.79
N PRO A 47 0.84 -19.59 9.41
CA PRO A 47 1.06 -19.96 10.80
C PRO A 47 2.53 -20.25 11.12
N GLY A 48 2.99 -19.85 12.29
CA GLY A 48 4.39 -19.94 12.70
C GLY A 48 5.27 -18.78 12.23
N SER A 49 4.78 -17.89 11.38
CA SER A 49 5.55 -16.71 10.96
C SER A 49 5.86 -15.78 12.12
N ARG A 50 7.08 -15.22 12.15
CA ARG A 50 7.42 -14.13 13.06
C ARG A 50 6.68 -12.87 12.64
N ILE A 51 6.10 -12.19 13.62
CA ILE A 51 5.34 -10.94 13.42
C ILE A 51 5.78 -9.89 14.43
N TRP A 52 5.52 -8.63 14.10
CA TRP A 52 5.72 -7.50 15.00
C TRP A 52 4.46 -6.68 15.16
N LEU A 53 4.19 -6.31 16.41
CA LEU A 53 2.94 -5.74 16.87
C LEU A 53 3.20 -4.38 17.51
N SER A 54 2.38 -3.38 17.17
CA SER A 54 2.30 -2.20 18.02
C SER A 54 1.32 -2.47 19.16
N GLN A 55 1.65 -2.00 20.35
CA GLN A 55 0.81 -2.10 21.53
C GLN A 55 0.16 -0.74 21.80
N HIS A 56 -1.12 -0.79 22.14
CA HIS A 56 -1.91 0.39 22.45
C HIS A 56 -2.66 0.17 23.75
N ASP A 57 -2.88 1.24 24.50
CA ASP A 57 -3.70 1.15 25.70
C ASP A 57 -5.15 0.79 25.36
N GLU A 58 -5.78 0.04 26.26
CA GLU A 58 -7.19 -0.26 26.20
C GLU A 58 -7.99 1.02 26.48
N GLY A 59 -9.04 1.23 25.70
CA GLY A 59 -9.91 2.38 25.84
C GLY A 59 -11.28 2.13 25.25
N PRO A 60 -12.24 3.05 25.45
CA PRO A 60 -13.64 2.85 25.06
C PRO A 60 -13.83 2.49 23.57
N ALA A 61 -12.91 2.93 22.71
CA ALA A 61 -12.94 2.72 21.27
C ALA A 61 -12.02 1.58 20.77
N ARG A 62 -11.22 0.94 21.63
CA ARG A 62 -10.17 -0.01 21.20
C ARG A 62 -10.23 -1.31 22.00
N LYS A 63 -10.94 -2.30 21.42
CA LYS A 63 -11.12 -3.64 21.99
C LYS A 63 -9.85 -4.51 21.96
N TYR A 64 -8.96 -4.29 20.99
CA TYR A 64 -7.76 -5.12 20.81
C TYR A 64 -6.50 -4.29 21.06
N ARG A 65 -5.73 -4.69 22.08
CA ARG A 65 -4.50 -4.03 22.54
C ARG A 65 -3.38 -4.05 21.49
N TYR A 66 -3.29 -5.14 20.73
CA TYR A 66 -2.22 -5.37 19.76
C TYR A 66 -2.70 -5.13 18.33
N ARG A 67 -1.89 -4.41 17.56
CA ARG A 67 -2.11 -4.22 16.12
C ARG A 67 -0.96 -4.84 15.33
N PHE A 68 -1.30 -5.62 14.32
CA PHE A 68 -0.35 -6.29 13.45
C PHE A 68 0.30 -5.29 12.48
N GLU A 69 1.62 -5.12 12.53
CA GLU A 69 2.34 -4.14 11.71
C GLU A 69 3.21 -4.78 10.63
N LEU A 70 4.03 -5.76 11.02
CA LEU A 70 5.03 -6.39 10.16
C LEU A 70 5.00 -7.92 10.28
N ILE A 71 5.36 -8.61 9.21
CA ILE A 71 5.55 -10.07 9.17
C ILE A 71 6.88 -10.41 8.53
N GLU A 72 7.54 -11.46 9.00
CA GLU A 72 8.71 -12.06 8.34
C GLU A 72 8.24 -13.16 7.38
N VAL A 73 8.64 -13.07 6.12
CA VAL A 73 8.37 -14.08 5.08
C VAL A 73 9.64 -14.32 4.29
N GLY A 74 10.11 -15.58 4.25
CA GLY A 74 11.34 -15.93 3.53
C GLY A 74 12.59 -15.15 4.00
N GLY A 75 12.66 -14.81 5.29
CA GLY A 75 13.74 -13.99 5.85
C GLY A 75 13.63 -12.48 5.57
N ILE A 76 12.54 -12.04 4.93
CA ILE A 76 12.28 -10.61 4.62
C ILE A 76 11.16 -10.08 5.51
N VAL A 77 11.36 -8.89 6.08
CA VAL A 77 10.34 -8.18 6.84
C VAL A 77 9.46 -7.36 5.90
N ALA A 78 8.17 -7.65 5.88
CA ALA A 78 7.16 -6.98 5.06
C ALA A 78 6.20 -6.16 5.93
N GLY A 79 5.79 -5.00 5.43
CA GLY A 79 4.75 -4.18 6.07
C GLY A 79 3.37 -4.63 5.62
N ILE A 80 2.45 -4.87 6.57
CA ILE A 80 1.10 -5.34 6.25
C ILE A 80 0.04 -4.27 6.45
N ASN A 81 0.35 -3.21 7.21
CA ASN A 81 -0.62 -2.18 7.57
C ASN A 81 -0.94 -1.26 6.38
N SER A 82 -2.04 -1.56 5.70
CA SER A 82 -2.52 -0.80 4.56
C SER A 82 -2.93 0.64 4.91
N GLY A 83 -3.32 0.91 6.17
CA GLY A 83 -3.69 2.24 6.64
C GLY A 83 -2.51 3.22 6.69
N MET A 84 -1.28 2.70 6.63
CA MET A 84 -0.06 3.50 6.64
C MET A 84 0.40 3.90 5.23
N ALA A 85 -0.19 3.34 4.18
CA ALA A 85 0.26 3.58 2.81
C ALA A 85 0.21 5.06 2.44
N ASN A 86 -0.86 5.78 2.78
CA ASN A 86 -0.94 7.21 2.50
C ASN A 86 0.16 8.00 3.23
N ARG A 87 0.50 7.63 4.48
CA ARG A 87 1.58 8.30 5.21
C ARG A 87 2.93 8.18 4.49
N PHE A 88 3.27 6.98 4.01
CA PHE A 88 4.55 6.76 3.32
C PHE A 88 4.53 7.30 1.88
N ALA A 89 3.37 7.31 1.22
CA ALA A 89 3.21 7.98 -0.06
C ALA A 89 3.43 9.49 0.07
N GLU A 90 2.90 10.11 1.12
CA GLU A 90 3.17 11.52 1.40
C GLU A 90 4.64 11.76 1.76
N GLU A 91 5.25 10.88 2.56
CA GLU A 91 6.70 10.93 2.83
C GLU A 91 7.50 10.90 1.52
N ALA A 92 7.12 10.04 0.56
CA ALA A 92 7.73 9.97 -0.76
C ALA A 92 7.49 11.23 -1.60
N LEU A 93 6.27 11.78 -1.60
CA LEU A 93 5.92 13.00 -2.34
C LEU A 93 6.73 14.20 -1.83
N VAL A 94 6.75 14.40 -0.50
CA VAL A 94 7.49 15.51 0.13
C VAL A 94 9.01 15.37 -0.06
N ALA A 95 9.52 14.13 -0.05
CA ALA A 95 10.94 13.87 -0.28
C ALA A 95 11.37 13.93 -1.77
N GLY A 96 10.45 14.19 -2.70
CA GLY A 96 10.75 14.20 -4.14
C GLY A 96 11.09 12.81 -4.70
N LEU A 97 10.64 11.74 -4.04
CA LEU A 97 10.86 10.34 -4.49
C LEU A 97 9.85 9.89 -5.54
N VAL A 98 8.92 10.75 -5.96
CA VAL A 98 7.92 10.45 -6.99
C VAL A 98 8.18 11.34 -8.22
N PRO A 99 8.87 10.81 -9.26
CA PRO A 99 9.33 11.62 -10.38
C PRO A 99 8.22 12.38 -11.11
N GLY A 100 8.45 13.68 -11.31
CA GLY A 100 7.55 14.58 -12.03
C GLY A 100 6.48 15.25 -11.15
N LEU A 101 6.61 15.16 -9.82
CA LEU A 101 5.71 15.79 -8.84
C LEU A 101 6.46 16.73 -7.87
N GLU A 102 7.73 17.05 -8.13
CA GLU A 102 8.59 17.86 -7.27
C GLU A 102 8.19 19.35 -7.24
N GLY A 103 7.50 19.84 -8.27
CA GLY A 103 7.09 21.24 -8.40
C GLY A 103 5.74 21.60 -7.76
N TYR A 104 5.15 20.69 -6.97
CA TYR A 104 3.87 20.91 -6.31
C TYR A 104 4.07 21.30 -4.84
N ASP A 105 3.77 22.55 -4.50
CA ASP A 105 4.05 23.10 -3.17
C ASP A 105 2.88 22.89 -2.19
N ILE A 106 1.69 22.57 -2.69
CA ILE A 106 0.47 22.38 -1.89
C ILE A 106 0.03 20.92 -2.00
N LEU A 107 -0.11 20.25 -0.85
CA LEU A 107 -0.64 18.89 -0.73
C LEU A 107 -1.90 18.90 0.14
N ARG A 108 -3.03 18.43 -0.42
CA ARG A 108 -4.30 18.28 0.30
C ARG A 108 -4.73 16.82 0.30
N ARG A 109 -5.05 16.29 1.48
CA ARG A 109 -5.49 14.89 1.63
C ARG A 109 -6.99 14.74 1.47
N GLU A 110 -7.44 13.57 1.03
CA GLU A 110 -8.84 13.14 1.09
C GLU A 110 -9.82 14.14 0.41
N GLN A 111 -9.45 14.69 -0.74
CA GLN A 111 -10.31 15.63 -1.46
C GLN A 111 -11.35 14.86 -2.27
N LYS A 112 -12.59 15.37 -2.35
CA LYS A 112 -13.62 14.73 -3.18
C LYS A 112 -13.26 14.87 -4.66
N TYR A 113 -13.33 13.78 -5.42
CA TYR A 113 -13.17 13.78 -6.86
C TYR A 113 -14.12 12.75 -7.49
N GLY A 114 -14.60 13.01 -8.70
CA GLY A 114 -15.62 12.17 -9.32
C GLY A 114 -16.95 12.18 -8.54
N ARG A 115 -17.73 11.10 -8.68
CA ARG A 115 -19.12 11.06 -8.17
C ARG A 115 -19.24 10.61 -6.72
N GLN A 116 -18.40 9.65 -6.31
CA GLN A 116 -18.49 9.01 -4.98
C GLN A 116 -17.13 8.68 -4.36
N SER A 117 -16.06 9.29 -4.88
CA SER A 117 -14.69 8.96 -4.47
C SER A 117 -13.99 10.15 -3.83
N ARG A 118 -12.96 9.83 -3.06
CA ARG A 118 -12.01 10.80 -2.50
C ARG A 118 -10.63 10.39 -2.97
N ILE A 119 -9.87 11.36 -3.45
CA ILE A 119 -8.50 11.16 -3.87
C ILE A 119 -7.63 11.19 -2.63
N ASP A 120 -6.62 10.32 -2.57
CA ASP A 120 -5.71 10.27 -1.44
C ASP A 120 -4.97 11.60 -1.30
N PHE A 121 -4.46 12.14 -2.41
CA PHE A 121 -3.82 13.45 -2.47
C PHE A 121 -4.24 14.27 -3.70
N LEU A 122 -4.52 15.55 -3.48
CA LEU A 122 -4.59 16.58 -4.51
C LEU A 122 -3.37 17.49 -4.35
N LEU A 123 -2.54 17.58 -5.38
CA LEU A 123 -1.37 18.42 -5.42
C LEU A 123 -1.63 19.64 -6.30
N SER A 124 -1.25 20.83 -5.82
CA SER A 124 -1.31 22.08 -6.60
C SER A 124 0.05 22.80 -6.57
N GLY A 125 0.43 23.39 -7.69
CA GLY A 125 1.69 24.12 -7.86
C GLY A 125 1.50 25.35 -8.75
N ASN A 126 2.37 26.35 -8.61
CA ASN A 126 2.22 27.60 -9.36
C ASN A 126 2.39 27.36 -10.87
N GLY A 127 1.36 27.70 -11.66
CA GLY A 127 1.38 27.52 -13.12
C GLY A 127 1.30 26.05 -13.58
N LEU A 128 1.04 25.11 -12.67
CA LEU A 128 0.87 23.69 -12.99
C LEU A 128 -0.61 23.29 -12.91
N PRO A 129 -1.09 22.39 -13.80
CA PRO A 129 -2.35 21.72 -13.58
C PRO A 129 -2.32 20.92 -12.28
N ASP A 130 -3.42 20.94 -11.53
CA ASP A 130 -3.59 20.09 -10.35
C ASP A 130 -3.32 18.62 -10.67
N ALA A 131 -2.64 17.91 -9.76
CA ALA A 131 -2.37 16.49 -9.87
C ALA A 131 -3.15 15.68 -8.82
N TYR A 132 -3.97 14.74 -9.30
CA TYR A 132 -4.75 13.81 -8.48
C TYR A 132 -3.94 12.53 -8.28
N VAL A 133 -3.52 12.23 -7.06
CA VAL A 133 -2.70 11.06 -6.74
C VAL A 133 -3.51 10.06 -5.91
N GLU A 134 -3.73 8.88 -6.48
CA GLU A 134 -4.34 7.74 -5.82
C GLU A 134 -3.25 6.76 -5.39
N VAL A 135 -3.33 6.24 -4.18
CA VAL A 135 -2.34 5.34 -3.58
C VAL A 135 -2.88 3.92 -3.48
N LYS A 136 -2.02 2.94 -3.78
CA LYS A 136 -2.29 1.53 -3.54
C LYS A 136 -1.20 0.92 -2.70
N ASN A 137 -1.58 0.23 -1.63
CA ASN A 137 -0.66 -0.59 -0.86
C ASN A 137 -0.36 -1.89 -1.61
N VAL A 138 0.91 -2.23 -1.75
CA VAL A 138 1.38 -3.42 -2.46
C VAL A 138 2.31 -4.22 -1.56
N HIS A 139 2.02 -5.51 -1.41
CA HIS A 139 2.88 -6.44 -0.66
C HIS A 139 2.93 -7.85 -1.25
N PHE A 140 2.16 -8.07 -2.32
CA PHE A 140 2.00 -9.38 -2.93
C PHE A 140 3.14 -9.67 -3.91
N ILE A 141 3.60 -10.90 -3.88
CA ILE A 141 4.70 -11.42 -4.68
C ILE A 141 4.41 -12.89 -5.00
N ARG A 142 4.74 -13.31 -6.22
CA ARG A 142 4.87 -14.72 -6.60
C ARG A 142 6.25 -15.07 -7.17
N SER A 143 6.91 -14.09 -7.74
CA SER A 143 8.25 -14.19 -8.32
C SER A 143 9.20 -13.27 -7.58
N ALA A 144 10.40 -13.75 -7.23
CA ALA A 144 11.40 -12.96 -6.52
C ALA A 144 11.66 -11.60 -7.21
N GLY A 145 11.67 -10.53 -6.42
CA GLY A 145 11.87 -9.15 -6.89
C GLY A 145 10.64 -8.47 -7.53
N LEU A 146 9.57 -9.21 -7.83
CA LEU A 146 8.41 -8.68 -8.54
C LEU A 146 7.22 -8.46 -7.60
N ALA A 147 6.96 -7.21 -7.23
CA ALA A 147 5.72 -6.83 -6.56
C ALA A 147 4.56 -6.80 -7.55
N GLU A 148 3.39 -7.28 -7.12
CA GLU A 148 2.22 -7.38 -7.97
C GLU A 148 0.98 -6.76 -7.31
N PHE A 149 0.12 -6.12 -8.10
CA PHE A 149 -1.20 -5.64 -7.64
C PHE A 149 -2.28 -5.90 -8.70
N PRO A 150 -3.51 -6.31 -8.32
CA PRO A 150 -3.93 -6.62 -6.95
C PRO A 150 -3.61 -8.07 -6.55
N ASP A 151 -3.71 -8.38 -5.25
CA ASP A 151 -3.56 -9.74 -4.72
C ASP A 151 -4.87 -10.56 -4.77
N THR A 152 -5.99 -9.88 -5.06
CA THR A 152 -7.33 -10.43 -5.28
C THR A 152 -8.18 -9.40 -6.03
N ALA A 153 -9.30 -9.82 -6.64
CA ALA A 153 -10.15 -8.92 -7.41
C ALA A 153 -10.65 -7.69 -6.62
N THR A 154 -10.60 -6.50 -7.24
CA THR A 154 -10.89 -5.20 -6.63
C THR A 154 -11.71 -4.28 -7.55
N ALA A 155 -13.03 -4.43 -7.48
CA ALA A 155 -13.96 -3.54 -8.19
C ALA A 155 -13.79 -2.06 -7.83
N ARG A 156 -13.38 -1.76 -6.59
CA ARG A 156 -13.11 -0.38 -6.14
C ARG A 156 -11.89 0.20 -6.86
N GLY A 157 -10.82 -0.57 -7.01
CA GLY A 157 -9.61 -0.12 -7.71
C GLY A 157 -9.87 0.22 -9.18
N ALA A 158 -10.63 -0.62 -9.89
CA ALA A 158 -10.99 -0.38 -11.28
C ALA A 158 -11.83 0.89 -11.47
N ARG A 159 -12.74 1.19 -10.51
CA ARG A 159 -13.51 2.44 -10.52
C ARG A 159 -12.63 3.67 -10.35
N HIS A 160 -11.68 3.65 -9.41
CA HIS A 160 -10.80 4.80 -9.17
C HIS A 160 -9.92 5.07 -10.41
N LEU A 161 -9.42 4.04 -11.09
CA LEU A 161 -8.70 4.21 -12.37
C LEU A 161 -9.53 4.92 -13.45
N LYS A 162 -10.82 4.58 -13.55
CA LYS A 162 -11.74 5.29 -14.44
C LYS A 162 -11.85 6.77 -14.05
N GLU A 163 -12.07 7.06 -12.77
CA GLU A 163 -12.23 8.43 -12.26
C GLU A 163 -10.94 9.25 -12.41
N LEU A 164 -9.77 8.65 -12.29
CA LEU A 164 -8.49 9.30 -12.60
C LEU A 164 -8.39 9.71 -14.07
N GLY A 165 -8.77 8.83 -15.00
CA GLY A 165 -8.80 9.20 -16.41
C GLY A 165 -9.83 10.29 -16.71
N ASP A 166 -10.95 10.33 -15.96
CA ASP A 166 -11.94 11.41 -16.08
C ASP A 166 -11.32 12.77 -15.67
N MET A 167 -10.37 12.78 -14.71
CA MET A 167 -9.62 14.00 -14.34
C MET A 167 -8.62 14.41 -15.42
N VAL A 168 -7.98 13.46 -16.10
CA VAL A 168 -7.08 13.78 -17.21
C VAL A 168 -7.83 14.43 -18.36
N GLU A 169 -9.00 13.90 -18.73
CA GLU A 169 -9.85 14.50 -19.77
C GLU A 169 -10.39 15.89 -19.39
N ALA A 170 -10.49 16.17 -18.08
CA ALA A 170 -10.84 17.50 -17.57
C ALA A 170 -9.65 18.49 -17.56
N GLY A 171 -8.47 18.08 -18.03
CA GLY A 171 -7.27 18.93 -18.14
C GLY A 171 -6.36 18.91 -16.91
N HIS A 172 -6.59 18.00 -15.96
CA HIS A 172 -5.73 17.79 -14.80
C HIS A 172 -4.67 16.71 -15.05
N ARG A 173 -3.70 16.60 -14.16
CA ARG A 173 -2.84 15.41 -14.09
C ARG A 173 -3.46 14.38 -13.15
N ALA A 174 -3.23 13.11 -13.43
CA ALA A 174 -3.67 12.02 -12.56
C ALA A 174 -2.58 10.96 -12.46
N VAL A 175 -2.32 10.49 -11.24
CA VAL A 175 -1.24 9.56 -10.92
C VAL A 175 -1.78 8.41 -10.09
N MET A 176 -1.55 7.18 -10.54
CA MET A 176 -1.66 5.98 -9.70
C MET A 176 -0.29 5.68 -9.09
N LEU A 177 -0.18 5.80 -7.77
CA LEU A 177 1.04 5.54 -7.00
C LEU A 177 0.92 4.20 -6.25
N TYR A 178 1.71 3.22 -6.66
CA TYR A 178 1.84 1.96 -5.95
C TYR A 178 2.93 2.06 -4.89
N LEU A 179 2.54 1.98 -3.63
CA LEU A 179 3.46 1.96 -2.50
C LEU A 179 3.72 0.51 -2.07
N ILE A 180 4.96 0.08 -2.24
CA ILE A 180 5.40 -1.30 -2.05
C ILE A 180 6.01 -1.45 -0.65
N GLN A 181 5.30 -2.15 0.23
CA GLN A 181 5.79 -2.52 1.57
C GLN A 181 6.52 -3.88 1.55
N ARG A 182 7.36 -4.07 0.53
CA ARG A 182 8.22 -5.24 0.31
C ARG A 182 9.62 -4.78 -0.14
N PRO A 183 10.59 -4.69 0.79
CA PRO A 183 11.89 -4.08 0.49
C PRO A 183 12.71 -4.90 -0.52
N ASP A 184 12.39 -6.18 -0.67
CA ASP A 184 12.99 -7.14 -1.60
C ASP A 184 12.47 -7.02 -3.04
N CYS A 185 11.52 -6.12 -3.32
CA CYS A 185 11.02 -5.89 -4.67
C CYS A 185 11.71 -4.70 -5.35
N ASP A 186 12.13 -4.90 -6.59
CA ASP A 186 12.76 -3.90 -7.47
C ASP A 186 11.97 -3.65 -8.77
N ARG A 187 10.95 -4.49 -9.00
CA ARG A 187 10.01 -4.39 -10.13
C ARG A 187 8.57 -4.46 -9.65
N PHE A 188 7.68 -3.90 -10.46
CA PHE A 188 6.24 -3.91 -10.21
C PHE A 188 5.44 -4.26 -11.48
N ALA A 189 4.41 -5.09 -11.33
CA ALA A 189 3.47 -5.39 -12.40
C ALA A 189 2.01 -5.44 -11.92
N VAL A 190 1.08 -5.30 -12.87
CA VAL A 190 -0.35 -5.53 -12.63
C VAL A 190 -0.65 -7.02 -12.80
N ALA A 191 -1.24 -7.66 -11.78
CA ALA A 191 -1.64 -9.06 -11.81
C ALA A 191 -2.99 -9.23 -12.54
N GLY A 192 -2.96 -9.17 -13.87
CA GLY A 192 -4.15 -9.28 -14.71
C GLY A 192 -4.84 -10.65 -14.64
N ASP A 193 -4.11 -11.71 -14.33
CA ASP A 193 -4.69 -13.04 -14.12
C ASP A 193 -5.56 -13.12 -12.85
N LEU A 194 -5.23 -12.33 -11.82
CA LEU A 194 -6.01 -12.24 -10.58
C LEU A 194 -7.18 -11.25 -10.67
N ASP A 195 -7.05 -10.21 -11.49
CA ASP A 195 -8.13 -9.28 -11.78
C ASP A 195 -8.07 -8.73 -13.23
N PRO A 196 -8.69 -9.43 -14.19
CA PRO A 196 -8.75 -8.97 -15.58
C PRO A 196 -9.49 -7.64 -15.74
N VAL A 197 -10.45 -7.35 -14.85
CA VAL A 197 -11.23 -6.10 -14.89
C VAL A 197 -10.36 -4.91 -14.48
N TYR A 198 -9.55 -5.08 -13.43
CA TYR A 198 -8.57 -4.08 -13.02
C TYR A 198 -7.52 -3.85 -14.10
N ALA A 199 -6.97 -4.92 -14.69
CA ALA A 199 -5.99 -4.80 -15.78
C ALA A 199 -6.55 -4.02 -16.98
N ALA A 200 -7.77 -4.35 -17.42
CA ALA A 200 -8.40 -3.61 -18.51
C ALA A 200 -8.70 -2.14 -18.14
N ALA A 201 -9.05 -1.85 -16.88
CA ALA A 201 -9.23 -0.48 -16.41
C ALA A 201 -7.90 0.28 -16.34
N TYR A 202 -6.83 -0.40 -15.97
CA TYR A 202 -5.48 0.14 -15.91
C TYR A 202 -4.98 0.53 -17.31
N ASP A 203 -5.16 -0.34 -18.30
CA ASP A 203 -4.81 -0.01 -19.70
C ASP A 203 -5.59 1.18 -20.24
N ARG A 204 -6.90 1.22 -19.98
CA ARG A 204 -7.73 2.37 -20.36
C ARG A 204 -7.30 3.66 -19.65
N ALA A 205 -6.85 3.58 -18.40
CA ALA A 205 -6.36 4.75 -17.68
C ALA A 205 -5.05 5.26 -18.31
N LEU A 206 -4.10 4.36 -18.60
CA LEU A 206 -2.85 4.70 -19.29
C LEU A 206 -3.12 5.35 -20.66
N SER A 207 -4.02 4.78 -21.46
CA SER A 207 -4.35 5.32 -22.78
C SER A 207 -5.00 6.71 -22.73
N ARG A 208 -5.55 7.10 -21.57
CA ARG A 208 -6.13 8.42 -21.32
C ARG A 208 -5.12 9.41 -20.73
N GLY A 209 -3.88 8.97 -20.46
CA GLY A 209 -2.81 9.80 -19.92
C GLY A 209 -2.68 9.76 -18.40
N VAL A 210 -3.30 8.80 -17.71
CA VAL A 210 -3.01 8.57 -16.29
C VAL A 210 -1.58 8.07 -16.15
N GLU A 211 -0.80 8.74 -15.31
CA GLU A 211 0.58 8.37 -15.02
C GLU A 211 0.63 7.27 -13.95
N VAL A 212 1.64 6.41 -14.03
CA VAL A 212 1.85 5.37 -13.03
C VAL A 212 3.23 5.50 -12.42
N ARG A 213 3.30 5.37 -11.10
CA ARG A 213 4.54 5.40 -10.32
C ARG A 213 4.51 4.26 -9.31
N ALA A 214 5.69 3.75 -8.99
CA ALA A 214 5.86 2.78 -7.92
C ALA A 214 7.02 3.21 -7.03
N VAL A 215 6.83 3.14 -5.71
CA VAL A 215 7.84 3.48 -4.70
C VAL A 215 7.85 2.38 -3.67
N LYS A 216 9.03 1.88 -3.31
CA LYS A 216 9.20 0.92 -2.22
C LYS A 216 9.58 1.60 -0.92
N CYS A 217 9.25 0.90 0.17
CA CYS A 217 9.67 1.26 1.50
C CYS A 217 10.90 0.45 1.94
N ALA A 218 11.83 1.10 2.65
CA ALA A 218 12.76 0.41 3.53
C ALA A 218 12.01 0.01 4.80
N ILE A 219 12.21 -1.23 5.25
CA ILE A 219 11.46 -1.80 6.39
C ILE A 219 12.42 -2.51 7.33
N THR A 220 12.33 -2.15 8.61
CA THR A 220 12.91 -2.90 9.72
C THR A 220 11.88 -2.97 10.86
N PRO A 221 12.08 -3.84 11.86
CA PRO A 221 11.27 -3.80 13.07
C PRO A 221 11.29 -2.46 13.85
N ARG A 222 12.22 -1.55 13.52
CA ARG A 222 12.36 -0.23 14.17
C ARG A 222 11.71 0.90 13.39
N GLU A 223 11.59 0.78 12.07
CA GLU A 223 11.09 1.84 11.22
C GLU A 223 10.57 1.33 9.87
N ILE A 224 9.66 2.11 9.28
CA ILE A 224 9.32 2.05 7.86
C ILE A 224 9.49 3.45 7.29
N ARG A 225 10.15 3.59 6.14
CA ARG A 225 10.27 4.85 5.41
C ARG A 225 10.15 4.62 3.91
N ALA A 226 9.69 5.63 3.17
CA ALA A 226 9.81 5.62 1.72
C ALA A 226 11.29 5.63 1.33
N GLU A 227 11.69 4.86 0.32
CA GLU A 227 13.11 4.70 -0.02
C GLU A 227 13.42 5.05 -1.47
N ALA A 228 12.81 4.35 -2.42
CA ALA A 228 13.23 4.45 -3.82
C ALA A 228 12.09 4.15 -4.79
N THR A 229 12.24 4.65 -6.02
CA THR A 229 11.38 4.29 -7.13
C THR A 229 11.57 2.82 -7.52
N VAL A 230 10.52 2.22 -8.06
CA VAL A 230 10.49 0.84 -8.55
C VAL A 230 10.15 0.83 -10.03
N ALA A 231 10.84 -0.02 -10.80
CA ALA A 231 10.63 -0.13 -12.23
C ALA A 231 9.32 -0.84 -12.56
N MET A 232 8.59 -0.35 -13.55
CA MET A 232 7.42 -1.04 -14.10
C MET A 232 7.89 -2.20 -14.99
N ASP A 233 7.33 -3.39 -14.80
CA ASP A 233 7.58 -4.57 -15.63
C ASP A 233 6.36 -4.89 -16.50
N ASP A 234 6.34 -4.28 -17.69
CA ASP A 234 5.23 -4.46 -18.64
C ASP A 234 5.19 -5.88 -19.25
N ARG A 235 6.30 -6.63 -19.20
CA ARG A 235 6.39 -7.99 -19.77
C ARG A 235 5.68 -9.02 -18.91
N ALA A 236 5.65 -8.80 -17.60
CA ALA A 236 4.97 -9.67 -16.65
C ALA A 236 3.42 -9.61 -16.78
N ARG A 237 2.88 -8.67 -17.56
CA ARG A 237 1.43 -8.49 -17.76
C ARG A 237 0.81 -9.46 -18.77
N SER A 238 1.63 -10.16 -19.56
CA SER A 238 1.21 -11.01 -20.69
C SER A 238 1.21 -12.51 -20.39
N GLY A 239 1.55 -12.90 -19.15
CA GLY A 239 1.68 -14.30 -18.71
C GLY A 239 0.47 -14.82 -17.96
#